data_AF-A0A662UXE1-F1
#
_entry.id   AF-A0A662UXE1-F1
#
_cell.length_a   1.000
_cell.length_b   1.000
_cell.length_c   1.000
_cell.angle_alpha   90.00
_cell.angle_beta   90.00
_cell.angle_gamma   90.00
#
_symmetry.space_group_name_H-M   'P 1'
#
loop_
_entity.id
_entity.type
_entity.pdbx_description
1 polymer ?
#
loop_
_entity_poly.entity_id
_entity_poly.type
_entity_poly.pdbx_seq_one_letter_code
_entity_poly.pdbx_strand_id
1 'polypeptide(L)'
;SDLISSAFSRSWISDFFGAPFWDNIPDKPFTNVSEFIADVSANKPSAGVVGRIFYELDTHLIWYDDGTEWVKMATADWEDMVNKPFNTLGGEFTVAAGELRIASIVRNKISDFFSSPFWDNIPDKPSVFPPEAHTHDISEISIPSLPDWTSEM
;
A
#
# COMPACT_ATOMS: atom_id res chain seq x y z
N SER A 1 17.60 25.84 -56.96
CA SER A 1 17.12 26.93 -56.11
C SER A 1 16.07 26.36 -55.19
N ASP A 2 16.37 26.27 -53.90
CA ASP A 2 15.50 25.66 -52.89
C ASP A 2 14.14 26.38 -52.84
N LEU A 3 13.07 25.67 -53.18
CA LEU A 3 11.72 26.23 -53.34
C LEU A 3 10.90 26.28 -52.06
N ILE A 4 11.52 26.32 -50.88
CA ILE A 4 10.74 26.46 -49.64
C ILE A 4 11.57 27.12 -48.52
N SER A 5 11.81 28.43 -48.65
CA SER A 5 12.13 29.31 -47.52
C SER A 5 10.95 30.21 -47.12
N SER A 6 9.74 29.91 -47.60
CA SER A 6 8.55 30.62 -47.14
C SER A 6 8.15 30.02 -45.78
N ALA A 7 8.33 30.80 -44.71
CA ALA A 7 7.74 30.48 -43.42
C ALA A 7 6.24 30.26 -43.64
N PHE A 8 5.74 29.04 -43.38
CA PHE A 8 4.31 28.75 -43.42
C PHE A 8 3.58 29.77 -42.54
N SER A 9 2.73 30.60 -43.15
CA SER A 9 1.93 31.58 -42.40
C SER A 9 0.79 30.87 -41.69
N ARG A 10 0.53 31.24 -40.42
CA ARG A 10 -0.64 30.76 -39.67
C ARG A 10 -1.96 31.11 -40.38
N SER A 11 -1.95 32.14 -41.24
CA SER A 11 -3.12 32.53 -42.05
C SER A 11 -3.45 31.57 -43.20
N TRP A 12 -2.53 30.68 -43.57
CA TRP A 12 -2.78 29.63 -44.58
C TRP A 12 -3.43 28.39 -43.98
N ILE A 13 -3.54 28.35 -42.65
CA ILE A 13 -4.17 27.28 -41.91
C ILE A 13 -5.61 27.75 -41.59
N SER A 14 -6.53 27.50 -42.52
CA SER A 14 -7.93 27.94 -42.39
C SER A 14 -8.81 26.96 -41.58
N ASP A 15 -8.33 25.74 -41.42
CA ASP A 15 -9.11 24.55 -41.03
C ASP A 15 -8.63 23.90 -39.74
N PHE A 16 -7.37 24.12 -39.32
CA PHE A 16 -6.82 23.52 -38.10
C PHE A 16 -7.53 23.96 -36.80
N PHE A 17 -8.24 25.09 -36.81
CA PHE A 17 -9.07 25.57 -35.70
C PHE A 17 -10.53 25.88 -36.10
N GLY A 18 -10.96 25.47 -37.29
CA GLY A 18 -12.35 25.64 -37.72
C GLY A 18 -13.27 24.69 -36.97
N ALA A 19 -14.36 25.18 -36.37
CA ALA A 19 -15.32 24.32 -35.70
C ALA A 19 -16.06 23.43 -36.73
N PRO A 20 -16.22 22.12 -36.48
CA PRO A 20 -15.71 21.36 -35.34
C PRO A 20 -14.24 20.92 -35.54
N PHE A 21 -13.30 21.59 -34.86
CA PHE A 21 -11.87 21.30 -35.02
C PHE A 21 -11.50 19.93 -34.44
N TRP A 22 -12.28 19.51 -33.43
CA TRP A 22 -12.12 18.25 -32.73
C TRP A 22 -12.33 17.04 -33.64
N ASP A 23 -13.16 17.12 -34.68
CA ASP A 23 -13.43 15.99 -35.60
C ASP A 23 -12.21 15.63 -36.46
N ASN A 24 -11.37 16.62 -36.75
CA ASN A 24 -10.22 16.50 -37.65
C ASN A 24 -8.92 16.10 -36.94
N ILE A 25 -8.95 15.79 -35.64
CA ILE A 25 -7.79 15.26 -34.91
C ILE A 25 -7.67 13.74 -35.17
N PRO A 26 -6.58 13.24 -35.81
CA PRO A 26 -6.44 11.82 -36.19
C PRO A 26 -6.24 10.88 -34.99
N ASP A 27 -5.57 11.33 -33.94
CA ASP A 27 -5.14 10.51 -32.79
C ASP A 27 -5.72 11.04 -31.47
N LYS A 28 -7.04 11.12 -31.37
CA LYS A 28 -7.66 11.64 -30.13
C LYS A 28 -7.57 10.56 -29.04
N PRO A 29 -6.95 10.85 -27.87
CA PRO A 29 -6.67 9.85 -26.83
C PRO A 29 -7.94 9.29 -26.19
N PHE A 30 -9.07 9.99 -26.30
CA PHE A 30 -10.39 9.58 -25.79
C PHE A 30 -11.49 9.97 -26.78
N THR A 31 -11.46 9.44 -28.01
CA THR A 31 -12.43 9.81 -29.07
C THR A 31 -13.85 9.29 -28.81
N ASN A 32 -14.01 8.21 -28.06
CA ASN A 32 -15.22 7.37 -28.13
C ASN A 32 -15.80 7.05 -26.75
N VAL A 33 -15.79 7.96 -25.77
CA VAL A 33 -16.61 7.75 -24.55
C VAL A 33 -17.76 8.75 -24.57
N SER A 34 -18.91 8.32 -25.09
CA SER A 34 -20.11 9.15 -25.27
C SER A 34 -20.96 9.24 -24.00
N GLU A 35 -20.92 8.21 -23.16
CA GLU A 35 -21.66 8.13 -21.91
C GLU A 35 -20.95 7.17 -20.94
N PHE A 36 -20.99 7.47 -19.65
CA PHE A 36 -20.58 6.53 -18.60
C PHE A 36 -21.78 6.25 -17.69
N ILE A 37 -22.12 4.97 -17.55
CA ILE A 37 -23.24 4.49 -16.73
C ILE A 37 -22.67 3.53 -15.69
N ALA A 38 -23.10 3.65 -14.43
CA ALA A 38 -22.76 2.71 -13.37
C ALA A 38 -24.05 2.22 -12.70
N ASP A 39 -24.36 0.94 -12.86
CA ASP A 39 -25.55 0.32 -12.30
C ASP A 39 -25.35 -1.20 -12.19
N VAL A 40 -26.34 -1.94 -11.71
CA VAL A 40 -26.31 -3.41 -11.68
C VAL A 40 -26.44 -4.00 -13.08
N SER A 41 -25.88 -5.20 -13.29
CA SER A 41 -25.92 -5.94 -14.57
C SER A 41 -27.32 -6.04 -15.20
N ALA A 42 -28.37 -6.16 -14.39
CA ALA A 42 -29.76 -6.26 -14.84
C ALA A 42 -30.30 -4.97 -15.50
N ASN A 43 -29.73 -3.82 -15.19
CA ASN A 43 -30.14 -2.52 -15.73
C ASN A 43 -29.32 -2.11 -16.97
N LYS A 44 -28.43 -2.99 -17.45
CA LYS A 44 -27.62 -2.70 -18.63
C LYS A 44 -28.52 -2.50 -19.85
N PRO A 45 -28.49 -1.33 -20.50
CA PRO A 45 -29.33 -1.07 -21.66
C PRO A 45 -28.87 -1.91 -22.85
N SER A 46 -29.75 -2.15 -23.82
CA SER A 46 -29.36 -2.79 -25.08
C SER A 46 -28.22 -2.03 -25.76
N ALA A 47 -27.26 -2.75 -26.34
CA ALA A 47 -26.19 -2.16 -27.15
C ALA A 47 -26.77 -1.48 -28.40
N GLY A 48 -26.03 -0.53 -28.97
CA GLY A 48 -26.48 0.21 -30.16
C GLY A 48 -25.93 1.62 -30.31
N VAL A 49 -25.15 2.09 -29.33
CA VAL A 49 -24.52 3.42 -29.39
C VAL A 49 -23.04 3.26 -29.11
N VAL A 50 -22.23 3.45 -30.15
CA VAL A 50 -20.77 3.37 -30.04
C VAL A 50 -20.29 4.32 -28.96
N GLY A 51 -19.42 3.81 -28.10
CA GLY A 51 -18.68 4.60 -27.14
C GLY A 51 -19.31 4.74 -25.77
N ARG A 52 -20.39 4.04 -25.45
CA ARG A 52 -20.87 4.02 -24.06
C ARG A 52 -19.97 3.10 -23.24
N ILE A 53 -19.67 3.51 -22.01
CA ILE A 53 -19.04 2.65 -21.01
C ILE A 53 -20.08 2.33 -19.95
N PHE A 54 -20.22 1.05 -19.61
CA PHE A 54 -21.08 0.58 -18.53
C PHE A 54 -20.24 -0.14 -17.48
N TYR A 55 -20.33 0.33 -16.24
CA TYR A 55 -19.73 -0.31 -15.07
C TYR A 55 -20.80 -1.06 -14.27
N GLU A 56 -20.64 -2.38 -14.15
CA GLU A 56 -21.51 -3.24 -13.35
C GLU A 56 -21.10 -3.20 -11.87
N LEU A 57 -21.98 -2.69 -11.01
CA LEU A 57 -21.71 -2.56 -9.56
C LEU A 57 -21.68 -3.90 -8.81
N ASP A 58 -22.38 -4.91 -9.33
CA ASP A 58 -22.53 -6.23 -8.71
C ASP A 58 -21.39 -7.19 -9.11
N THR A 59 -21.01 -7.20 -10.38
CA THR A 59 -19.97 -8.08 -10.92
C THR A 59 -18.62 -7.38 -11.10
N HIS A 60 -18.56 -6.06 -10.88
CA HIS A 60 -17.38 -5.22 -11.06
C HIS A 60 -16.82 -5.26 -12.50
N LEU A 61 -17.64 -5.50 -13.52
CA LEU A 61 -17.18 -5.54 -14.92
C LEU A 61 -17.31 -4.17 -15.60
N ILE A 62 -16.32 -3.82 -16.42
CA ILE A 62 -16.36 -2.66 -17.30
C ILE A 62 -16.64 -3.14 -18.72
N TRP A 63 -17.71 -2.60 -19.31
CA TRP A 63 -18.18 -2.90 -20.66
C TRP A 63 -18.07 -1.67 -21.56
N TYR A 64 -17.84 -1.87 -22.84
CA TYR A 64 -17.83 -0.86 -23.89
C TYR A 64 -18.84 -1.22 -24.98
N ASP A 65 -19.74 -0.30 -25.33
CA ASP A 65 -20.68 -0.48 -26.43
C ASP A 65 -19.97 -0.15 -27.75
N ASP A 66 -19.80 -1.15 -28.62
CA ASP A 66 -19.18 -0.96 -29.94
C ASP A 66 -20.17 -0.53 -31.03
N GLY A 67 -21.44 -0.28 -30.65
CA GLY A 67 -22.55 0.05 -31.54
C GLY A 67 -23.35 -1.17 -32.01
N THR A 68 -22.88 -2.37 -31.72
CA THR A 68 -23.57 -3.64 -32.07
C THR A 68 -23.76 -4.53 -30.85
N GLU A 69 -22.77 -4.58 -29.96
CA GLU A 69 -22.79 -5.34 -28.73
C GLU A 69 -21.99 -4.66 -27.61
N TRP A 70 -22.19 -5.14 -26.38
CA TRP A 70 -21.36 -4.75 -25.25
C TRP A 70 -20.13 -5.66 -25.19
N VAL A 71 -18.96 -5.08 -25.46
CA VAL A 71 -17.67 -5.75 -25.36
C VAL A 71 -17.14 -5.63 -23.92
N LYS A 72 -16.76 -6.75 -23.31
CA LYS A 72 -16.12 -6.73 -21.97
C LYS A 72 -14.70 -6.18 -22.11
N MET A 73 -14.41 -5.07 -21.43
CA MET A 73 -13.11 -4.41 -21.49
C MET A 73 -12.18 -4.82 -20.35
N ALA A 74 -12.72 -4.87 -19.13
CA ALA A 74 -11.94 -5.18 -17.94
C ALA A 74 -12.85 -5.69 -16.82
N THR A 75 -12.24 -6.28 -15.79
CA THR A 75 -12.85 -6.39 -14.46
C THR A 75 -12.20 -5.33 -13.58
N ALA A 76 -13.00 -4.51 -12.90
CA ALA A 76 -12.54 -3.54 -11.90
C ALA A 76 -12.33 -4.22 -10.55
N ASP A 77 -11.64 -5.36 -10.56
CA ASP A 77 -11.26 -6.06 -9.34
C ASP A 77 -9.88 -5.58 -8.88
N TRP A 78 -9.69 -5.59 -7.57
CA TRP A 78 -8.38 -5.36 -6.98
C TRP A 78 -7.33 -6.24 -7.66
N GLU A 79 -7.65 -7.50 -7.97
CA GLU A 79 -6.71 -8.44 -8.59
C GLU A 79 -6.14 -7.95 -9.92
N ASP A 80 -6.88 -7.16 -10.70
CA ASP A 80 -6.48 -6.67 -12.02
C ASP A 80 -5.65 -5.36 -11.97
N MET A 81 -5.45 -4.77 -10.78
CA MET A 81 -4.60 -3.58 -10.64
C MET A 81 -3.12 -3.93 -10.90
N VAL A 82 -2.55 -3.35 -11.96
CA VAL A 82 -1.12 -3.44 -12.27
C VAL A 82 -0.32 -2.53 -11.33
N ASN A 83 0.94 -2.88 -11.05
CA ASN A 83 1.87 -2.10 -10.22
C ASN A 83 1.47 -1.93 -8.74
N LYS A 84 0.80 -2.94 -8.16
CA LYS A 84 0.60 -2.95 -6.71
C LYS A 84 1.96 -2.99 -5.99
N PRO A 85 2.13 -2.22 -4.91
CA PRO A 85 3.33 -2.32 -4.07
C PRO A 85 3.45 -3.70 -3.38
N PHE A 86 2.33 -4.41 -3.20
CA PHE A 86 2.26 -5.76 -2.66
C PHE A 86 1.02 -6.51 -3.21
N ASN A 87 1.16 -7.81 -3.49
CA ASN A 87 0.05 -8.66 -3.96
C ASN A 87 -0.67 -9.37 -2.81
N THR A 88 0.04 -9.69 -1.74
CA THR A 88 -0.52 -10.23 -0.50
C THR A 88 0.21 -9.59 0.67
N LEU A 89 -0.42 -9.54 1.83
CA LEU A 89 0.18 -8.96 3.04
C LEU A 89 1.17 -9.93 3.73
N GLY A 90 1.36 -11.13 3.17
CA GLY A 90 2.12 -12.21 3.81
C GLY A 90 1.41 -12.80 5.03
N GLY A 91 1.89 -13.94 5.54
CA GLY A 91 1.29 -14.61 6.71
C GLY A 91 1.59 -13.94 8.06
N GLU A 92 2.46 -12.92 8.07
CA GLU A 92 2.85 -12.17 9.28
C GLU A 92 1.78 -11.19 9.72
N PHE A 93 0.89 -10.89 8.79
CA PHE A 93 -0.03 -9.79 8.86
C PHE A 93 -1.44 -10.31 8.55
N THR A 94 -2.41 -9.91 9.37
CA THR A 94 -3.81 -10.32 9.22
C THR A 94 -4.73 -9.12 9.27
N VAL A 95 -5.80 -9.16 8.48
CA VAL A 95 -6.87 -8.17 8.55
C VAL A 95 -7.99 -8.76 9.40
N ALA A 96 -8.33 -8.09 10.50
CA ALA A 96 -9.46 -8.48 11.33
C ALA A 96 -10.29 -7.24 11.66
N ALA A 97 -11.60 -7.29 11.39
CA ALA A 97 -12.54 -6.18 11.59
C ALA A 97 -12.12 -4.86 10.90
N GLY A 98 -11.50 -4.94 9.72
CA GLY A 98 -11.04 -3.77 8.97
C GLY A 98 -9.75 -3.14 9.50
N GLU A 99 -9.16 -3.70 10.57
CA GLU A 99 -7.89 -3.27 11.10
C GLU A 99 -6.75 -4.16 10.65
N LEU A 100 -5.62 -3.49 10.47
CA LEU A 100 -4.38 -4.08 10.11
C LEU A 100 -3.64 -4.61 11.36
N ARG A 101 -3.48 -5.93 11.50
CA ARG A 101 -2.91 -6.56 12.71
C ARG A 101 -1.68 -7.41 12.38
N ILE A 102 -0.75 -7.47 13.33
CA ILE A 102 0.37 -8.41 13.29
C ILE A 102 -0.13 -9.76 13.80
N ALA A 103 -0.09 -10.79 12.96
CA ALA A 103 -0.60 -12.12 13.29
C ALA A 103 0.33 -12.83 14.29
N SER A 104 1.64 -12.84 14.01
CA SER A 104 2.65 -13.44 14.88
C SER A 104 4.05 -12.94 14.49
N ILE A 105 4.80 -12.44 15.47
CA ILE A 105 6.23 -12.17 15.31
C ILE A 105 6.99 -13.26 16.06
N VAL A 106 7.57 -14.19 15.30
CA VAL A 106 8.46 -15.22 15.84
C VAL A 106 9.84 -14.59 16.10
N ARG A 107 10.57 -15.08 17.12
CA ARG A 107 11.88 -14.53 17.52
C ARG A 107 12.89 -14.39 16.37
N ASN A 108 12.84 -15.25 15.36
CA ASN A 108 13.76 -15.18 14.23
C ASN A 108 13.56 -13.94 13.33
N LYS A 109 12.44 -13.24 13.44
CA LYS A 109 12.14 -12.01 12.68
C LYS A 109 12.59 -10.74 13.39
N ILE A 110 12.92 -10.84 14.67
CA ILE A 110 13.47 -9.74 15.47
C ILE A 110 14.91 -10.09 15.87
N SER A 111 15.78 -10.28 14.88
CA SER A 111 17.14 -10.80 15.11
C SER A 111 18.07 -9.79 15.80
N ASP A 112 17.83 -8.50 15.60
CA ASP A 112 18.59 -7.39 16.16
C ASP A 112 18.32 -7.20 17.67
N PHE A 113 17.07 -7.33 18.09
CA PHE A 113 16.70 -7.24 19.50
C PHE A 113 17.43 -8.28 20.36
N PHE A 114 17.57 -9.52 19.89
CA PHE A 114 18.21 -10.62 20.62
C PHE A 114 19.73 -10.72 20.41
N SER A 115 20.35 -9.76 19.72
CA SER A 115 21.80 -9.72 19.55
C SER A 115 22.51 -9.31 20.86
N SER A 116 23.69 -9.87 21.12
CA SER A 116 24.47 -9.50 22.30
C SER A 116 25.10 -8.12 22.13
N PRO A 117 25.05 -7.21 23.14
CA PRO A 117 24.48 -7.40 24.47
C PRO A 117 22.95 -7.21 24.51
N PHE A 118 22.22 -8.32 24.69
CA PHE A 118 20.76 -8.35 24.64
C PHE A 118 20.12 -7.64 25.85
N TRP A 119 20.69 -7.86 27.03
CA TRP A 119 20.11 -7.42 28.30
C TRP A 119 19.98 -5.90 28.40
N ASP A 120 20.81 -5.16 27.68
CA ASP A 120 20.76 -3.70 27.64
C ASP A 120 19.49 -3.18 26.93
N ASN A 121 18.97 -3.95 25.98
CA ASN A 121 17.83 -3.58 25.13
C ASN A 121 16.45 -3.88 25.75
N ILE A 122 16.40 -4.51 26.94
CA ILE A 122 15.14 -4.84 27.60
C ILE A 122 14.67 -3.64 28.45
N PRO A 123 13.57 -2.95 28.09
CA PRO A 123 12.97 -1.91 28.92
C PRO A 123 12.37 -2.52 30.19
N ASP A 124 12.24 -1.72 31.24
CA ASP A 124 11.64 -2.10 32.53
C ASP A 124 12.24 -3.36 33.20
N LYS A 125 13.47 -3.71 32.83
CA LYS A 125 14.22 -4.79 33.48
C LYS A 125 14.46 -4.45 34.97
N PRO A 126 14.36 -5.42 35.89
CA PRO A 126 14.65 -5.17 37.29
C PRO A 126 16.06 -4.61 37.48
N SER A 127 16.18 -3.51 38.22
CA SER A 127 17.47 -2.98 38.66
C SER A 127 18.02 -3.71 39.89
N VAL A 128 17.16 -4.45 40.59
CA VAL A 128 17.50 -5.24 41.78
C VAL A 128 16.86 -6.61 41.66
N PHE A 129 17.65 -7.64 41.91
CA PHE A 129 17.20 -9.02 42.05
C PHE A 129 17.29 -9.40 43.53
N PRO A 130 16.16 -9.61 44.22
CA PRO A 130 16.19 -10.07 45.61
C PRO A 130 16.97 -11.39 45.69
N PRO A 131 17.92 -11.53 46.64
CA PRO A 131 18.64 -12.78 46.80
C PRO A 131 17.67 -13.87 47.27
N GLU A 132 17.78 -15.06 46.67
CA GLU A 132 17.14 -16.24 47.22
C GLU A 132 17.85 -16.66 48.51
N ALA A 133 17.14 -17.38 49.39
CA ALA A 133 17.73 -17.88 50.62
C ALA A 133 18.91 -18.82 50.30
N HIS A 134 20.09 -18.46 50.80
CA HIS A 134 21.32 -19.24 50.61
C HIS A 134 22.16 -19.22 51.89
N THR A 135 23.16 -20.09 51.95
CA THR A 135 24.09 -20.22 53.08
C THR A 135 25.45 -19.64 52.72
N HIS A 136 26.10 -19.01 53.69
CA HIS A 136 27.47 -18.52 53.59
C HIS A 136 28.42 -19.30 54.49
N ASP A 137 29.66 -19.46 54.03
CA ASP A 137 30.74 -19.95 54.89
C ASP A 137 31.22 -18.82 55.81
N ILE A 138 31.70 -19.17 57.01
CA ILE A 138 32.23 -18.18 57.98
C ILE A 138 33.38 -17.37 57.37
N SER A 139 34.16 -17.98 56.47
CA SER A 139 35.25 -17.31 55.75
C SER A 139 34.81 -16.16 54.85
N GLU A 140 33.53 -16.09 54.47
CA GLU A 140 32.97 -15.02 53.63
C GLU A 140 32.57 -13.79 54.44
N ILE A 141 32.61 -13.88 55.78
CA ILE A 141 32.27 -12.79 56.69
C ILE A 141 33.50 -11.89 56.87
N SER A 142 33.43 -10.66 56.34
CA SER A 142 34.40 -9.60 56.63
C SER A 142 33.89 -8.70 57.75
N ILE A 143 34.64 -8.59 58.85
CA ILE A 143 34.32 -7.71 59.97
C ILE A 143 35.17 -6.43 59.84
N PRO A 144 34.58 -5.25 59.54
CA PRO A 144 35.34 -4.03 59.26
C PRO A 144 36.08 -3.46 60.49
N SER A 145 35.66 -3.83 61.70
CA SER A 145 36.39 -3.60 62.96
C SER A 145 35.67 -4.34 64.09
N LEU A 146 36.40 -4.91 65.05
CA LEU A 146 35.79 -5.46 66.27
C LEU A 146 35.21 -4.31 67.11
N PRO A 147 33.97 -4.42 67.63
CA PRO A 147 33.49 -3.46 68.62
C PRO A 147 34.41 -3.50 69.85
N ASP A 148 34.81 -2.35 70.35
CA ASP A 148 35.61 -2.26 71.57
C ASP A 148 34.69 -2.44 72.78
N TRP A 149 34.68 -3.66 73.33
CA TRP A 149 33.94 -3.99 74.55
C TRP A 149 34.73 -3.68 75.83
N THR A 150 35.91 -3.05 75.74
CA THR A 150 36.74 -2.77 76.93
C THR A 150 36.32 -1.51 77.70
N SER A 151 35.32 -0.77 77.23
CA SER A 151 34.82 0.45 77.90
C SER A 151 33.70 0.23 78.93
N GLU A 152 33.27 -1.01 79.19
CA GLU A 152 32.16 -1.32 80.13
C GLU A 152 32.59 -2.14 81.37
N MET A 153 33.90 -2.17 81.72
CA MET A 153 34.37 -2.70 83.01
C MET A 153 34.90 -1.60 83.93
#